data_AF-A0A1Y6G4P3-F1
#
_entry.id   AF-A0A1Y6G4P3-F1
#
_cell.length_a   1.000
_cell.length_b   1.000
_cell.length_c   1.000
_cell.angle_alpha   90.00
_cell.angle_beta   90.00
_cell.angle_gamma   90.00
#
_symmetry.space_group_name_H-M   'P 1'
#
loop_
_entity.id
_entity.type
_entity.pdbx_description
1 polymer ?
#
loop_
_entity_poly.entity_id
_entity_poly.type
_entity_poly.pdbx_seq_one_letter_code
_entity_poly.pdbx_strand_id
1 'polypeptide(L)'
;MNFNYPNGKRYVPREQNTENINKKKKNGSYSNRGMTLEEDLNETNEYYRARKVAVIHKKPTPVQIVQVDYPNRSAAVIKEAYFKLASTTDYNGVYKGKYIDFEAKETQNPSSFPLKNFHQHQIQHMEEVLDQGGICFVILRFTRYEQVFLLEAKHLLTFWKRMNNGGRKSITKEEVEQQGHQIPLGFQPRIDYIKIIDKFHN
;
A
#
# COMPACT_ATOMS: atom_id res chain seq x y z
N MET A 1 -32.00 21.86 46.14
CA MET A 1 -33.02 22.06 45.07
C MET A 1 -32.89 20.90 44.08
N ASN A 2 -33.97 20.16 43.85
CA ASN A 2 -33.97 19.04 42.90
C ASN A 2 -34.20 19.56 41.49
N PHE A 3 -33.21 19.45 40.61
CA PHE A 3 -33.34 19.75 39.19
C PHE A 3 -33.86 18.52 38.45
N ASN A 4 -35.12 18.58 37.99
CA ASN A 4 -35.72 17.59 37.10
C ASN A 4 -35.93 18.21 35.71
N TYR A 5 -35.66 17.43 34.66
CA TYR A 5 -35.94 17.84 33.28
C TYR A 5 -37.43 17.61 32.92
N PRO A 6 -37.98 18.33 31.92
CA PRO A 6 -39.41 18.32 31.58
C PRO A 6 -40.01 16.96 31.17
N ASN A 7 -39.17 15.95 30.89
CA ASN A 7 -39.61 14.59 30.51
C ASN A 7 -39.51 13.55 31.65
N GLY A 8 -39.53 13.98 32.91
CA GLY A 8 -39.74 13.08 34.07
C GLY A 8 -38.59 12.12 34.41
N LYS A 9 -37.44 12.20 33.73
CA LYS A 9 -36.26 11.38 34.08
C LYS A 9 -35.44 12.05 35.18
N ARG A 10 -35.14 11.30 36.26
CA ARG A 10 -34.27 11.75 37.36
C ARG A 10 -32.83 11.92 36.88
N TYR A 11 -32.19 13.01 37.29
CA TYR A 11 -30.77 13.26 37.06
C TYR A 11 -29.93 12.30 37.94
N VAL A 12 -29.02 11.55 37.31
CA VAL A 12 -28.04 10.69 38.00
C VAL A 12 -26.65 11.26 37.69
N PRO A 13 -25.86 11.68 38.69
CA PRO A 13 -24.48 12.11 38.48
C PRO A 13 -23.64 10.95 37.94
N ARG A 14 -22.84 11.22 36.89
CA ARG A 14 -21.92 10.23 36.32
C ARG A 14 -20.69 10.13 37.23
N GLU A 15 -20.55 9.04 37.97
CA GLU A 15 -19.32 8.73 38.71
C GLU A 15 -18.15 8.59 37.74
N GLN A 16 -17.06 9.30 38.01
CA GLN A 16 -15.82 9.19 37.25
C GLN A 16 -15.10 7.90 37.64
N ASN A 17 -15.45 6.79 36.98
CA ASN A 17 -14.58 5.62 36.98
C ASN A 17 -13.35 5.93 36.12
N THR A 18 -12.23 6.13 36.80
CA THR A 18 -10.87 6.11 36.23
C THR A 18 -10.53 4.70 35.80
N GLU A 19 -11.03 4.29 34.63
CA GLU A 19 -10.45 3.17 33.89
C GLU A 19 -9.57 3.73 32.78
N ASN A 20 -8.28 3.39 32.84
CA ASN A 20 -7.24 3.72 31.89
C ASN A 20 -7.54 3.12 30.50
N ILE A 21 -8.42 3.76 29.74
CA ILE A 21 -8.51 3.53 28.31
C ILE A 21 -7.37 4.32 27.67
N ASN A 22 -6.30 3.61 27.31
CA ASN A 22 -5.23 4.08 26.43
C ASN A 22 -5.77 4.40 25.02
N LYS A 23 -6.63 5.42 24.92
CA LYS A 23 -6.94 6.08 23.66
C LYS A 23 -5.82 7.07 23.41
N LYS A 24 -4.81 6.64 22.64
CA LYS A 24 -3.88 7.58 21.98
C LYS A 24 -4.72 8.56 21.15
N LYS A 25 -4.99 9.73 21.71
CA LYS A 25 -5.41 10.90 20.93
C LYS A 25 -4.29 11.15 19.92
N LYS A 26 -4.58 10.98 18.62
CA LYS A 26 -3.72 11.53 17.56
C LYS A 26 -3.77 13.04 17.71
N ASN A 27 -2.81 13.59 18.43
CA ASN A 27 -2.58 15.03 18.49
C ASN A 27 -2.17 15.49 17.09
N GLY A 28 -3.03 16.27 16.45
CA GLY A 28 -2.72 16.98 15.22
C GLY A 28 -1.72 18.10 15.50
N SER A 29 -0.43 17.78 15.50
CA SER A 29 0.65 18.73 15.16
C SER A 29 2.01 18.03 14.95
N TYR A 30 2.06 16.83 14.39
CA TYR A 30 3.28 16.16 13.86
C TYR A 30 2.90 15.13 12.78
N SER A 31 1.93 15.47 11.93
CA SER A 31 1.34 14.51 11.00
C SER A 31 2.38 14.07 9.98
N ASN A 32 2.63 12.76 9.94
CA ASN A 32 3.24 11.99 8.84
C ASN A 32 4.70 11.51 9.04
N ARG A 33 5.29 11.65 10.24
CA ARG A 33 6.44 10.79 10.61
C ARG A 33 5.91 9.46 11.15
N GLY A 34 5.83 8.45 10.28
CA GLY A 34 5.35 7.10 10.63
C GLY A 34 4.16 6.57 9.83
N MET A 35 3.85 7.16 8.67
CA MET A 35 2.92 6.54 7.72
C MET A 35 3.58 5.35 7.02
N THR A 36 2.81 4.28 6.84
CA THR A 36 3.27 3.09 6.11
C THR A 36 3.42 3.43 4.62
N LEU A 37 4.25 2.68 3.90
CA LEU A 37 4.37 2.84 2.44
C LEU A 37 3.01 2.76 1.74
N GLU A 38 2.12 1.89 2.21
CA GLU A 38 0.77 1.74 1.66
C GLU A 38 -0.08 3.01 1.84
N GLU A 39 -0.05 3.65 3.01
CA GLU A 39 -0.79 4.90 3.25
C GLU A 39 -0.29 6.03 2.33
N ASP A 40 1.03 6.20 2.22
CA ASP A 40 1.64 7.20 1.34
C ASP A 40 1.26 6.98 -0.15
N LEU A 41 1.20 5.72 -0.59
CA LEU A 41 0.79 5.36 -1.94
C LEU A 41 -0.70 5.58 -2.18
N ASN A 42 -1.55 5.27 -1.21
CA ASN A 42 -2.99 5.50 -1.33
C ASN A 42 -3.30 7.00 -1.45
N GLU A 43 -2.66 7.85 -0.62
CA GLU A 43 -2.77 9.32 -0.71
C GLU A 43 -2.24 9.84 -2.05
N THR A 44 -1.09 9.33 -2.50
CA THR A 44 -0.50 9.64 -3.81
C THR A 44 -1.44 9.28 -4.97
N ASN A 45 -2.04 8.08 -4.93
CA ASN A 45 -2.94 7.61 -5.98
C ASN A 45 -4.25 8.42 -6.01
N GLU A 46 -4.76 8.82 -4.85
CA GLU A 46 -5.89 9.72 -4.75
C GLU A 46 -5.56 11.10 -5.34
N TYR A 47 -4.39 11.64 -5.02
CA TYR A 47 -3.89 12.88 -5.62
C TYR A 47 -3.86 12.79 -7.15
N TYR A 48 -3.30 11.72 -7.72
CA TYR A 48 -3.25 11.56 -9.18
C TYR A 48 -4.65 11.53 -9.81
N ARG A 49 -5.59 10.81 -9.20
CA ARG A 49 -6.97 10.73 -9.70
C ARG A 49 -7.68 12.08 -9.62
N ALA A 50 -7.61 12.75 -8.48
CA ALA A 50 -8.24 14.05 -8.26
C ALA A 50 -7.71 15.13 -9.22
N ARG A 51 -6.41 15.05 -9.57
CA ARG A 51 -5.74 15.96 -10.51
C ARG A 51 -5.78 15.51 -11.97
N LYS A 52 -6.45 14.38 -12.27
CA LYS A 52 -6.51 13.79 -13.62
C LYS A 52 -5.13 13.49 -14.24
N VAL A 53 -4.15 13.15 -13.40
CA VAL A 53 -2.79 12.77 -13.83
C VAL A 53 -2.77 11.31 -14.28
N ALA A 54 -3.27 10.40 -13.45
CA ALA A 54 -3.34 8.97 -13.70
C ALA A 54 -4.54 8.36 -12.95
N VAL A 55 -5.03 7.21 -13.40
CA VAL A 55 -6.10 6.47 -12.72
C VAL A 55 -5.55 5.14 -12.25
N ILE A 56 -5.11 5.09 -10.99
CA ILE A 56 -4.46 3.94 -10.38
C ILE A 56 -5.16 3.59 -9.08
N HIS A 57 -5.40 2.31 -8.81
CA HIS A 57 -6.06 1.80 -7.61
C HIS A 57 -5.29 0.65 -6.98
N LYS A 58 -5.48 0.47 -5.68
CA LYS A 58 -5.10 -0.76 -4.98
C LYS A 58 -6.20 -1.81 -5.18
N LYS A 59 -5.82 -3.04 -5.50
CA LYS A 59 -6.72 -4.19 -5.52
C LYS A 59 -7.11 -4.55 -4.08
N PRO A 60 -8.40 -4.82 -3.81
CA PRO A 60 -8.83 -5.23 -2.47
C PRO A 60 -8.24 -6.60 -2.13
N THR A 61 -8.04 -6.85 -0.83
CA THR A 61 -7.57 -8.15 -0.34
C THR A 61 -8.55 -9.25 -0.77
N PRO A 62 -8.09 -10.30 -1.47
CA PRO A 62 -8.99 -11.32 -1.99
C PRO A 62 -9.54 -12.19 -0.84
N VAL A 63 -10.87 -12.27 -0.77
CA VAL A 63 -11.61 -13.07 0.22
C VAL A 63 -12.60 -13.99 -0.48
N GLN A 64 -12.70 -15.22 -0.01
CA GLN A 64 -13.78 -16.14 -0.34
C GLN A 64 -14.91 -15.93 0.65
N ILE A 65 -16.03 -15.38 0.18
CA ILE A 65 -17.23 -15.25 1.00
C ILE A 65 -17.96 -16.60 1.01
N VAL A 66 -18.27 -17.11 2.21
CA VAL A 66 -18.95 -18.40 2.40
C VAL A 66 -20.38 -18.18 2.88
N GLN A 67 -20.59 -17.28 3.85
CA GLN A 67 -21.92 -16.97 4.36
C GLN A 67 -22.16 -15.46 4.39
N VAL A 68 -23.34 -15.05 3.91
CA VAL A 68 -23.84 -13.68 3.95
C VAL A 68 -25.26 -13.67 4.49
N ASP A 69 -25.50 -12.77 5.45
CA ASP A 69 -26.83 -12.47 5.97
C ASP A 69 -27.34 -11.15 5.40
N TYR A 70 -28.65 -11.04 5.18
CA TYR A 70 -29.32 -9.84 4.65
C TYR A 70 -30.38 -9.34 5.65
N PRO A 71 -30.00 -8.58 6.69
CA PRO A 71 -30.93 -8.14 7.72
C PRO A 71 -32.01 -7.18 7.20
N ASN A 72 -31.74 -6.44 6.10
CA ASN A 72 -32.72 -5.62 5.38
C ASN A 72 -32.26 -5.39 3.93
N ARG A 73 -33.12 -4.80 3.08
CA ARG A 73 -32.84 -4.57 1.64
C ARG A 73 -31.59 -3.71 1.36
N SER A 74 -31.12 -2.92 2.32
CA SER A 74 -29.99 -2.00 2.16
C SER A 74 -28.69 -2.50 2.78
N ALA A 75 -28.67 -3.68 3.39
CA ALA A 75 -27.52 -4.16 4.13
C ALA A 75 -27.25 -5.65 3.86
N ALA A 76 -25.98 -5.96 3.63
CA ALA A 76 -25.45 -7.31 3.57
C ALA A 76 -24.32 -7.43 4.60
N VAL A 77 -24.30 -8.53 5.36
CA VAL A 77 -23.30 -8.80 6.39
C VAL A 77 -22.61 -10.11 6.06
N ILE A 78 -21.32 -10.04 5.76
CA ILE A 78 -20.48 -11.23 5.60
C ILE A 78 -20.31 -11.85 7.00
N LYS A 79 -20.80 -13.09 7.19
CA LYS A 79 -20.70 -13.83 8.45
C LYS A 79 -19.47 -14.74 8.49
N GLU A 80 -19.11 -15.30 7.34
CA GLU A 80 -17.97 -16.20 7.20
C GLU A 80 -17.26 -15.93 5.88
N ALA A 81 -15.95 -15.74 5.97
CA ALA A 81 -15.08 -15.62 4.81
C ALA A 81 -13.66 -16.15 5.12
N TYR A 82 -13.00 -16.65 4.09
CA TYR A 82 -11.61 -17.11 4.14
C TYR A 82 -10.73 -16.25 3.26
N PHE A 83 -9.54 -15.90 3.73
CA PHE A 83 -8.56 -15.22 2.88
C PHE A 83 -8.11 -16.14 1.75
N LYS A 84 -8.04 -15.60 0.53
CA LYS A 84 -7.39 -16.28 -0.60
C LYS A 84 -5.98 -15.76 -0.79
N LEU A 85 -5.12 -16.59 -1.37
CA LEU A 85 -3.85 -16.10 -1.89
C LEU A 85 -4.13 -15.17 -3.07
N ALA A 86 -3.50 -14.00 -3.10
CA ALA A 86 -3.53 -13.13 -4.27
C ALA A 86 -2.82 -13.84 -5.43
N SER A 87 -3.33 -13.67 -6.65
CA SER A 87 -2.67 -14.18 -7.87
C SER A 87 -1.89 -13.10 -8.61
N THR A 88 -2.08 -11.83 -8.23
CA THR A 88 -1.52 -10.67 -8.92
C THR A 88 -0.86 -9.71 -7.93
N THR A 89 -0.18 -8.69 -8.46
CA THR A 89 0.30 -7.51 -7.72
C THR A 89 -0.83 -6.66 -7.13
N ASP A 90 -0.48 -5.84 -6.14
CA ASP A 90 -1.44 -5.05 -5.35
C ASP A 90 -1.99 -3.79 -6.06
N TYR A 91 -1.28 -3.16 -7.00
CA TYR A 91 -1.71 -1.90 -7.62
C TYR A 91 -1.71 -1.99 -9.14
N ASN A 92 -2.73 -1.40 -9.76
CA ASN A 92 -2.75 -1.23 -11.21
C ASN A 92 -3.60 -0.03 -11.65
N GLY A 93 -3.52 0.31 -12.93
CA GLY A 93 -4.26 1.41 -13.50
C GLY A 93 -3.86 1.79 -14.91
N VAL A 94 -4.17 3.03 -15.28
CA VAL A 94 -3.87 3.59 -16.58
C VAL A 94 -3.20 4.96 -16.44
N TYR A 95 -2.20 5.18 -17.29
CA TYR A 95 -1.53 6.46 -17.44
C TYR A 95 -1.21 6.72 -18.92
N LYS A 96 -1.70 7.84 -19.47
CA LYS A 96 -1.54 8.22 -20.90
C LYS A 96 -1.85 7.06 -21.88
N GLY A 97 -2.92 6.31 -21.59
CA GLY A 97 -3.35 5.18 -22.43
C GLY A 97 -2.55 3.88 -22.25
N LYS A 98 -1.51 3.87 -21.41
CA LYS A 98 -0.70 2.67 -21.11
C LYS A 98 -1.16 2.04 -19.79
N TYR A 99 -1.14 0.71 -19.75
CA TYR A 99 -1.39 -0.05 -18.52
C TYR A 99 -0.21 0.10 -17.55
N ILE A 100 -0.52 0.41 -16.30
CA ILE A 100 0.42 0.49 -15.19
C ILE A 100 0.11 -0.62 -14.20
N ASP A 101 1.12 -1.33 -13.74
CA ASP A 101 1.02 -2.39 -12.74
C ASP A 101 2.22 -2.35 -11.80
N PHE A 102 1.99 -2.36 -10.49
CA PHE A 102 3.11 -2.40 -9.55
C PHE A 102 2.79 -3.04 -8.21
N GLU A 103 3.86 -3.44 -7.54
CA GLU A 103 3.87 -3.93 -6.17
C GLU A 103 4.62 -2.94 -5.26
N ALA A 104 4.28 -2.88 -3.98
CA ALA A 104 4.93 -2.02 -3.03
C ALA A 104 5.36 -2.80 -1.80
N LYS A 105 6.66 -2.79 -1.48
CA LYS A 105 7.21 -3.47 -0.32
C LYS A 105 8.18 -2.55 0.43
N GLU A 106 8.21 -2.71 1.75
CA GLU A 106 9.13 -1.97 2.61
C GLU A 106 10.01 -2.92 3.44
N THR A 107 11.20 -2.45 3.84
CA THR A 107 12.14 -3.18 4.69
C THR A 107 12.77 -2.25 5.70
N GLN A 108 12.97 -2.75 6.92
CA GLN A 108 13.77 -2.08 7.95
C GLN A 108 15.27 -2.37 7.82
N ASN A 109 15.65 -3.36 7.01
CA ASN A 109 17.05 -3.69 6.78
C ASN A 109 17.73 -2.55 6.01
N PRO A 110 18.79 -1.92 6.54
CA PRO A 110 19.41 -0.75 5.94
C PRO A 110 20.17 -1.01 4.63
N SER A 111 20.66 -2.24 4.43
CA SER A 111 21.63 -2.54 3.36
C SER A 111 21.12 -3.53 2.32
N SER A 112 19.95 -4.14 2.54
CA SER A 112 19.39 -5.07 1.56
C SER A 112 17.88 -5.23 1.67
N PHE A 113 17.27 -5.62 0.55
CA PHE A 113 15.87 -5.95 0.43
C PHE A 113 15.71 -7.48 0.32
N PRO A 114 15.10 -8.15 1.31
CA PRO A 114 14.88 -9.60 1.25
C PRO A 114 13.91 -9.98 0.12
N LEU A 115 14.32 -10.88 -0.77
CA LEU A 115 13.47 -11.32 -1.88
C LEU A 115 12.26 -12.14 -1.41
N LYS A 116 12.32 -12.75 -0.21
CA LYS A 116 11.19 -13.45 0.42
C LYS A 116 9.94 -12.58 0.64
N ASN A 117 10.08 -11.25 0.53
CA ASN A 117 8.95 -10.31 0.60
C ASN A 117 8.09 -10.33 -0.67
N PHE A 118 8.58 -10.95 -1.75
CA PHE A 118 7.83 -11.21 -2.98
C PHE A 118 7.44 -12.68 -3.04
N HIS A 119 6.31 -12.95 -3.69
CA HIS A 119 5.81 -14.30 -3.90
C HIS A 119 5.90 -14.70 -5.38
N GLN A 120 6.05 -15.99 -5.64
CA GLN A 120 6.22 -16.53 -7.00
C GLN A 120 5.11 -16.10 -7.96
N HIS A 121 3.84 -16.08 -7.50
CA HIS A 121 2.72 -15.63 -8.33
C HIS A 121 2.83 -14.16 -8.75
N GLN A 122 3.41 -13.29 -7.92
CA GLN A 122 3.61 -11.88 -8.25
C GLN A 122 4.65 -11.75 -9.36
N ILE A 123 5.74 -12.52 -9.26
CA ILE A 123 6.82 -12.54 -10.26
C ILE A 123 6.29 -13.03 -11.62
N GLN A 124 5.50 -14.11 -11.61
CA GLN A 124 4.87 -14.63 -12.83
C GLN A 124 3.92 -13.61 -13.46
N HIS A 125 3.05 -12.99 -12.65
CA HIS A 125 2.16 -11.92 -13.12
C HIS A 125 2.93 -10.74 -13.71
N MET A 126 4.04 -10.32 -13.09
CA MET A 126 4.88 -9.24 -13.63
C MET A 126 5.49 -9.60 -14.99
N GLU A 127 5.92 -10.84 -15.17
CA GLU A 127 6.43 -11.35 -16.46
C GLU A 127 5.34 -11.28 -17.55
N GLU A 128 4.14 -11.78 -17.25
CA GLU A 128 2.98 -11.72 -18.16
C GLU A 128 2.60 -10.28 -18.54
N VAL A 129 2.65 -9.33 -17.60
CA VAL A 129 2.38 -7.91 -17.88
C VAL A 129 3.42 -7.31 -18.82
N LEU A 130 4.71 -7.62 -18.61
CA LEU A 130 5.77 -7.13 -19.47
C LEU A 130 5.65 -7.70 -20.90
N ASP A 131 5.28 -8.97 -21.03
CA ASP A 131 5.07 -9.63 -22.32
C ASP A 131 3.96 -8.97 -23.16
N GLN A 132 2.96 -8.37 -22.50
CA GLN A 132 1.89 -7.60 -23.15
C GLN A 132 2.23 -6.12 -23.35
N GLY A 133 3.46 -5.69 -23.04
CA GLY A 133 3.91 -4.30 -23.18
C GLY A 133 3.38 -3.35 -22.10
N GLY A 134 2.90 -3.87 -20.97
CA GLY A 134 2.52 -3.08 -19.81
C GLY A 134 3.73 -2.47 -19.09
N ILE A 135 3.53 -1.34 -18.42
CA ILE A 135 4.55 -0.74 -17.56
C ILE A 135 4.46 -1.40 -16.19
N CYS A 136 5.43 -2.26 -15.88
CA CYS A 136 5.48 -3.01 -14.63
C CYS A 136 6.72 -2.69 -13.79
N PHE A 137 6.53 -2.41 -12.50
CA PHE A 137 7.62 -2.06 -11.58
C PHE A 137 7.28 -2.41 -10.13
N VAL A 138 8.25 -2.22 -9.24
CA VAL A 138 8.05 -2.28 -7.79
C VAL A 138 8.52 -1.01 -7.11
N ILE A 139 7.81 -0.60 -6.06
CA ILE A 139 8.22 0.48 -5.17
C ILE A 139 8.82 -0.14 -3.91
N LEU A 140 10.08 0.18 -3.65
CA LEU A 140 10.86 -0.33 -2.50
C LEU A 140 11.14 0.80 -1.52
N ARG A 141 10.71 0.67 -0.26
CA ARG A 141 11.05 1.62 0.82
C ARG A 141 12.05 0.99 1.80
N PHE A 142 13.19 1.66 1.97
CA PHE A 142 14.13 1.40 3.07
C PHE A 142 13.75 2.31 4.24
N THR A 143 12.89 1.82 5.13
CA THR A 143 12.23 2.66 6.15
C THR A 143 13.21 3.30 7.13
N ARG A 144 14.32 2.63 7.45
CA ARG A 144 15.35 3.19 8.35
C ARG A 144 15.95 4.51 7.87
N TYR A 145 15.97 4.75 6.56
CA TYR A 145 16.52 5.96 5.96
C TYR A 145 15.47 6.78 5.21
N GLU A 146 14.20 6.37 5.24
CA GLU A 146 13.11 7.01 4.49
C GLU A 146 13.41 7.18 3.00
N GLN A 147 14.12 6.21 2.41
CA GLN A 147 14.43 6.21 0.99
C GLN A 147 13.47 5.30 0.23
N VAL A 148 12.87 5.85 -0.83
CA VAL A 148 11.96 5.14 -1.72
C VAL A 148 12.59 5.04 -3.10
N PHE A 149 12.47 3.87 -3.72
CA PHE A 149 12.97 3.59 -5.05
C PHE A 149 11.88 2.98 -5.92
N LEU A 150 11.84 3.36 -7.19
CA LEU A 150 11.16 2.63 -8.24
C LEU A 150 12.17 1.69 -8.89
N LEU A 151 11.87 0.40 -8.95
CA LEU A 151 12.67 -0.59 -9.66
C LEU A 151 11.81 -1.21 -10.75
N GLU A 152 12.20 -1.07 -12.02
CA GLU A 152 11.49 -1.72 -13.13
C GLU A 152 11.45 -3.24 -12.92
N ALA A 153 10.33 -3.89 -13.28
CA ALA A 153 10.11 -5.30 -13.01
C ALA A 153 11.19 -6.19 -13.65
N LYS A 154 11.72 -5.83 -14.84
CA LYS A 154 12.82 -6.55 -15.52
C LYS A 154 14.05 -6.78 -14.62
N HIS A 155 14.38 -5.82 -13.76
CA HIS A 155 15.50 -5.94 -12.83
C HIS A 155 15.16 -6.87 -11.67
N LEU A 156 13.94 -6.75 -11.13
CA LEU A 156 13.45 -7.67 -10.11
C LEU A 156 13.43 -9.12 -10.61
N LEU A 157 12.95 -9.37 -11.84
CA LEU A 157 12.97 -10.69 -12.47
C LEU A 157 14.39 -11.25 -12.58
N THR A 158 15.36 -10.41 -12.94
CA THR A 158 16.78 -10.77 -13.00
C THR A 158 17.31 -11.21 -11.63
N PHE A 159 17.01 -10.44 -10.57
CA PHE A 159 17.41 -10.79 -9.21
C PHE A 159 16.70 -12.04 -8.67
N TRP A 160 15.43 -12.23 -9.04
CA TRP A 160 14.67 -13.43 -8.70
C TRP A 160 15.27 -14.68 -9.35
N LYS A 161 15.57 -14.61 -10.65
CA LYS A 161 16.24 -15.69 -11.38
C LYS A 161 17.62 -16.01 -10.79
N ARG A 162 18.40 -14.99 -10.43
CA ARG A 162 19.68 -15.16 -9.71
C ARG A 162 19.50 -15.94 -8.41
N MET A 163 18.49 -15.61 -7.61
CA MET A 163 18.20 -16.32 -6.37
C MET A 163 17.84 -17.80 -6.62
N ASN A 164 16.99 -18.07 -7.62
CA ASN A 164 16.60 -19.43 -7.98
C ASN A 164 17.77 -20.27 -8.48
N ASN A 165 18.76 -19.64 -9.10
CA ASN A 165 20.01 -20.28 -9.54
C ASN A 165 21.05 -20.45 -8.40
N GLY A 166 20.64 -20.31 -7.13
CA GLY A 166 21.51 -20.49 -5.96
C GLY A 166 22.27 -19.23 -5.52
N GLY A 167 21.98 -18.07 -6.10
CA GLY A 167 22.55 -16.79 -5.71
C GLY A 167 21.96 -16.21 -4.41
N ARG A 168 22.21 -14.92 -4.18
CA ARG A 168 21.74 -14.20 -2.98
C ARG A 168 20.21 -14.17 -2.90
N LYS A 169 19.67 -14.37 -1.68
CA LYS A 169 18.23 -14.28 -1.35
C LYS A 169 17.74 -12.87 -1.01
N SER A 170 18.51 -11.86 -1.40
CA SER A 170 18.22 -10.45 -1.22
C SER A 170 18.83 -9.63 -2.36
N ILE A 171 18.33 -8.42 -2.53
CA ILE A 171 18.88 -7.38 -3.41
C ILE A 171 19.63 -6.40 -2.49
N THR A 172 20.88 -6.04 -2.76
CA THR A 172 21.55 -5.04 -1.92
C THR A 172 21.03 -3.64 -2.21
N LYS A 173 21.20 -2.71 -1.28
CA LYS A 173 20.79 -1.32 -1.48
C LYS A 173 21.53 -0.70 -2.66
N GLU A 174 22.81 -1.01 -2.83
CA GLU A 174 23.63 -0.54 -3.94
C GLU A 174 23.10 -1.07 -5.28
N GLU A 175 22.65 -2.34 -5.34
CA GLU A 175 22.00 -2.89 -6.53
C GLU A 175 20.70 -2.14 -6.87
N VAL A 176 19.91 -1.77 -5.85
CA VAL A 176 18.69 -0.96 -6.03
C VAL A 176 19.03 0.47 -6.47
N GLU A 177 20.08 1.08 -5.94
CA GLU A 177 20.52 2.43 -6.33
C GLU A 177 21.08 2.47 -7.75
N GLN A 178 21.74 1.40 -8.19
CA GLN A 178 22.31 1.29 -9.54
C GLN A 178 21.26 1.01 -10.61
N GLN A 179 20.28 0.15 -10.32
CA GLN A 179 19.29 -0.31 -11.30
C GLN A 179 17.92 0.39 -11.16
N GLY A 180 17.65 0.99 -10.01
CA GLY A 180 16.40 1.69 -9.71
C GLY A 180 16.53 3.20 -9.79
N HIS A 181 15.41 3.86 -9.57
CA HIS A 181 15.28 5.31 -9.55
C HIS A 181 14.83 5.76 -8.17
N GLN A 182 15.63 6.58 -7.52
CA GLN A 182 15.23 7.18 -6.26
C GLN A 182 14.03 8.11 -6.47
N ILE A 183 13.00 7.97 -5.63
CA ILE A 183 11.82 8.82 -5.60
C ILE A 183 11.94 9.75 -4.39
N PRO A 184 12.18 11.06 -4.60
CA PRO A 184 12.14 12.01 -3.51
C PRO A 184 10.75 12.08 -2.89
N LEU A 185 10.67 12.00 -1.56
CA LEU A 185 9.41 12.16 -0.85
C LEU A 185 8.97 13.63 -0.88
N GLY A 186 7.73 13.84 -1.32
CA GLY A 186 7.10 15.15 -1.41
C GLY A 186 5.96 15.33 -0.41
N PHE A 187 5.20 16.42 -0.61
CA PHE A 187 3.95 16.64 0.10
C PHE A 187 2.74 16.28 -0.76
N GLN A 188 2.66 16.78 -2.00
CA GLN A 188 1.56 16.53 -2.92
C GLN A 188 2.08 16.42 -4.37
N PRO A 189 2.27 15.20 -4.91
CA PRO A 189 2.08 13.90 -4.24
C PRO A 189 3.19 13.56 -3.24
N ARG A 190 2.97 12.53 -2.41
CA ARG A 190 3.97 12.00 -1.46
C ARG A 190 5.06 11.22 -2.15
N ILE A 191 4.69 10.30 -3.02
CA ILE A 191 5.60 9.42 -3.76
C ILE A 191 5.34 9.67 -5.26
N ASP A 192 6.05 10.63 -5.85
CA ASP A 192 5.83 11.05 -7.24
C ASP A 192 6.40 10.06 -8.27
N TYR A 193 5.94 8.80 -8.24
CA TYR A 193 6.43 7.75 -9.12
C TYR A 193 6.00 7.94 -10.59
N ILE A 194 4.89 8.64 -10.86
CA ILE A 194 4.46 8.92 -12.24
C ILE A 194 5.47 9.84 -12.93
N LYS A 195 6.01 10.85 -12.21
CA LYS A 195 7.08 11.70 -12.74
C LYS A 195 8.33 10.92 -13.11
N ILE A 196 8.61 9.82 -12.42
CA ILE A 196 9.73 8.92 -12.74
C ILE A 196 9.41 8.18 -14.04
N ILE A 197 8.24 7.52 -14.12
CA ILE A 197 7.75 6.82 -15.34
C ILE A 197 7.79 7.74 -16.57
N ASP A 198 7.38 9.00 -16.42
CA ASP A 198 7.35 9.97 -17.51
C ASP A 198 8.72 10.25 -18.14
N LYS A 199 9.82 10.03 -17.43
CA LYS A 199 11.18 10.31 -17.93
C LYS A 199 11.75 9.24 -18.86
N PHE A 200 11.23 8.02 -18.82
CA PHE A 200 11.81 6.89 -19.57
C PHE A 200 10.80 6.13 -20.44
N HIS A 201 9.51 6.43 -20.33
CA HIS A 201 8.48 5.86 -21.20
C HIS A 201 7.81 6.86 -22.15
N ASN A 202 8.24 8.13 -22.12
CA ASN A 202 7.85 9.23 -23.01
C ASN A 202 9.09 10.05 -23.39
#